data_AF-A0A972Q287-F1
#
_entry.id   AF-A0A972Q287-F1
#
_cell.length_a   1.000
_cell.length_b   1.000
_cell.length_c   1.000
_cell.angle_alpha   90.00
_cell.angle_beta   90.00
_cell.angle_gamma   90.00
#
_symmetry.space_group_name_H-M   'P 1'
#
loop_
_entity.id
_entity.type
_entity.pdbx_description
1 polymer ?
#
loop_
_entity_poly.entity_id
_entity_poly.type
_entity_poly.pdbx_seq_one_letter_code
_entity_poly.pdbx_strand_id
1 'polypeptide(L)'
;MFIPGGTEEATPRQKFPVVTVTLVALNSLVFLFELFHLLAGRRSMLNQFIAVFGMTPSAISSGQNLFALFTSLFAHGSLTHIRLNMLYLFAFGDNMKDHLGRWRSLLFYTLAGLFAILGQIAVNPGSSNPNVALAEQSQAFSAAI
;
A
#
# COMPACT_ATOMS: atom_id res chain seq x y z
N MET A 1 23.12 33.58 -30.38
CA MET A 1 22.57 32.21 -30.31
C MET A 1 22.05 32.00 -28.90
N PHE A 2 20.74 32.03 -28.74
CA PHE A 2 20.04 31.96 -27.46
C PHE A 2 19.78 30.48 -27.18
N ILE A 3 20.50 29.88 -26.23
CA ILE A 3 20.08 28.61 -25.63
C ILE A 3 19.59 28.98 -24.23
N PRO A 4 18.27 29.12 -24.01
CA PRO A 4 17.74 29.19 -22.67
C PRO A 4 17.81 27.77 -22.11
N GLY A 5 18.97 27.44 -21.56
CA GLY A 5 19.14 26.28 -20.70
C GLY A 5 18.38 26.54 -19.42
N GLY A 6 17.10 26.19 -19.40
CA GLY A 6 16.38 25.96 -18.16
C GLY A 6 17.09 24.82 -17.46
N THR A 7 18.03 25.12 -16.57
CA THR A 7 18.33 24.19 -15.49
C THR A 7 17.03 24.09 -14.72
N GLU A 8 16.28 23.01 -14.95
CA GLU A 8 15.32 22.54 -13.96
C GLU A 8 16.17 22.33 -12.70
N GLU A 9 16.27 23.39 -11.89
CA GLU A 9 16.93 23.34 -10.60
C GLU A 9 16.22 22.22 -9.87
N ALA A 10 16.91 21.08 -9.73
CA ALA A 10 16.45 19.99 -8.90
C ALA A 10 16.14 20.61 -7.55
N THR A 11 14.84 20.74 -7.27
CA THR A 11 14.33 21.40 -6.08
C THR A 11 15.08 20.80 -4.88
N PRO A 12 15.69 21.62 -4.01
CA PRO A 12 16.49 21.10 -2.91
C PRO A 12 15.65 20.09 -2.14
N ARG A 13 16.18 18.89 -1.86
CA ARG A 13 15.46 17.80 -1.18
C ARG A 13 15.08 18.28 0.23
N GLN A 14 13.95 18.98 0.36
CA GLN A 14 13.60 19.69 1.57
C GLN A 14 12.91 18.73 2.54
N LYS A 15 13.68 18.37 3.57
CA LYS A 15 13.30 17.65 4.80
C LYS A 15 13.14 16.13 4.61
N PHE A 16 13.73 15.39 5.56
CA PHE A 16 13.72 13.93 5.64
C PHE A 16 12.29 13.36 5.44
N PRO A 17 12.09 12.37 4.57
CA PRO A 17 10.76 11.91 4.16
C PRO A 17 10.14 10.94 5.17
N VAL A 18 9.81 11.46 6.35
CA VAL A 18 9.32 10.68 7.50
C VAL A 18 8.13 9.79 7.13
N VAL A 19 7.15 10.28 6.35
CA VAL A 19 5.96 9.50 5.98
C VAL A 19 6.33 8.31 5.11
N THR A 20 7.11 8.54 4.06
CA THR A 20 7.60 7.48 3.17
C THR A 20 8.38 6.44 3.95
N VAL A 21 9.32 6.87 4.79
CA VAL A 21 10.15 5.95 5.61
C VAL A 21 9.29 5.17 6.60
N THR A 22 8.32 5.80 7.27
CA THR A 22 7.41 5.12 8.19
C THR A 22 6.55 4.08 7.48
N LEU A 23 5.97 4.42 6.32
CA LEU A 23 5.16 3.47 5.55
C LEU A 23 6.00 2.31 5.02
N VAL A 24 7.22 2.57 4.52
CA VAL A 24 8.16 1.54 4.09
C VAL A 24 8.52 0.62 5.25
N ALA A 25 8.83 1.18 6.43
CA ALA A 25 9.16 0.41 7.62
C ALA A 25 7.99 -0.47 8.08
N LEU A 26 6.77 0.07 8.16
CA LEU A 26 5.58 -0.68 8.56
C LEU A 26 5.28 -1.85 7.61
N ASN A 27 5.26 -1.58 6.31
CA ASN A 27 5.03 -2.62 5.29
C ASN A 27 6.12 -3.69 5.33
N SER A 28 7.38 -3.29 5.50
CA SER A 28 8.50 -4.22 5.60
C SER A 28 8.41 -5.10 6.85
N LEU A 29 8.04 -4.53 8.00
CA LEU A 29 7.89 -5.29 9.25
C LEU A 29 6.76 -6.31 9.16
N VAL A 30 5.61 -5.93 8.61
CA VAL A 30 4.48 -6.86 8.40
C VAL A 30 4.88 -7.99 7.47
N PHE A 31 5.52 -7.68 6.34
CA PHE A 31 5.96 -8.72 5.40
C PHE A 31 7.05 -9.62 5.98
N LEU A 32 7.99 -9.09 6.78
CA LEU A 32 8.97 -9.91 7.48
C LEU A 32 8.30 -10.87 8.47
N PHE A 33 7.24 -10.43 9.16
CA PHE A 33 6.43 -11.30 10.02
C PHE A 33 5.75 -12.41 9.22
N GLU A 34 5.12 -12.10 8.09
CA GLU A 34 4.49 -13.07 7.18
C GLU A 34 5.51 -14.07 6.64
N LEU A 35 6.65 -13.57 6.14
CA LEU A 35 7.75 -14.36 5.59
C LEU A 35 8.37 -15.27 6.65
N PHE A 36 8.60 -14.77 7.87
CA PHE A 36 9.14 -15.58 8.97
C PHE A 36 8.22 -16.76 9.30
N HIS A 37 6.91 -16.53 9.41
CA HIS A 37 5.95 -17.61 9.70
C HIS A 37 5.82 -18.60 8.56
N LEU A 38 5.92 -18.13 7.31
CA LEU A 38 5.96 -18.99 6.13
C LEU A 38 7.20 -19.89 6.12
N LEU A 39 8.39 -19.32 6.33
CA LEU A 39 9.66 -20.04 6.32
C LEU A 39 9.82 -20.97 7.54
N ALA A 40 9.28 -20.59 8.70
CA ALA A 40 9.26 -21.42 9.90
C ALA A 40 8.21 -22.55 9.85
N GLY A 41 7.47 -22.71 8.74
CA GLY A 41 6.44 -23.73 8.58
C GLY A 41 5.19 -23.53 9.43
N ARG A 42 5.01 -22.36 10.04
CA ARG A 42 3.89 -22.03 10.96
C ARG A 42 2.64 -21.61 10.18
N ARG A 43 2.19 -22.46 9.26
CA ARG A 43 1.06 -22.18 8.36
C ARG A 43 -0.23 -21.82 9.11
N SER A 44 -0.48 -22.42 10.27
CA SER A 44 -1.66 -22.09 11.10
C SER A 44 -1.65 -20.65 11.60
N MET A 45 -0.49 -20.13 12.04
CA MET A 45 -0.33 -18.73 12.47
C MET A 45 -0.50 -17.77 11.30
N LEU A 46 0.09 -18.11 10.14
CA LEU A 46 -0.05 -17.31 8.92
C LEU A 46 -1.52 -17.24 8.46
N ASN A 47 -2.23 -18.37 8.48
CA ASN A 47 -3.65 -18.42 8.10
C ASN A 47 -4.52 -17.62 9.07
N GLN A 48 -4.25 -17.68 10.38
CA GLN A 48 -4.95 -16.85 11.37
C GLN A 48 -4.67 -15.36 11.14
N PHE A 49 -3.42 -15.00 10.86
CA PHE A 49 -3.06 -13.63 10.54
C PHE A 49 -3.84 -13.14 9.30
N ILE A 50 -3.86 -13.92 8.22
CA ILE A 50 -4.59 -13.58 7.00
C ILE A 50 -6.11 -13.50 7.25
N ALA A 51 -6.68 -14.40 8.06
CA ALA A 51 -8.10 -14.39 8.36
C ALA A 51 -8.55 -13.15 9.16
N VAL A 52 -7.67 -12.65 10.02
CA VAL A 52 -7.92 -11.49 10.87
C VAL A 52 -7.60 -10.20 10.12
N PHE A 53 -6.37 -10.07 9.61
CA PHE A 53 -5.85 -8.81 9.06
C PHE A 53 -6.00 -8.68 7.54
N GLY A 54 -6.24 -9.78 6.83
CA GLY A 54 -6.52 -9.80 5.39
C GLY A 54 -7.99 -9.48 5.11
N MET A 55 -8.24 -8.87 3.96
CA MET A 55 -9.58 -8.46 3.55
C MET A 55 -10.23 -9.57 2.72
N THR A 56 -11.38 -10.06 3.15
CA THR A 56 -12.18 -11.02 2.38
C THR A 56 -13.43 -10.30 1.84
N PRO A 57 -13.64 -10.20 0.52
CA PRO A 57 -14.74 -9.44 -0.04
C PRO A 57 -16.11 -9.81 0.52
N SER A 58 -16.41 -11.11 0.64
CA SER A 58 -17.70 -11.58 1.19
C SER A 58 -17.88 -11.23 2.68
N ALA A 59 -16.80 -11.20 3.45
CA ALA A 59 -16.85 -10.77 4.85
C ALA A 59 -17.18 -9.26 4.94
N ILE A 60 -16.51 -8.43 4.14
CA ILE A 60 -16.79 -6.98 4.13
C ILE A 60 -18.20 -6.69 3.60
N SER A 61 -18.63 -7.35 2.52
CA SER A 61 -19.98 -7.19 1.96
C SER A 61 -21.09 -7.62 2.92
N SER A 62 -20.80 -8.50 3.88
CA SER A 62 -21.73 -8.88 4.95
C SER A 62 -21.59 -8.04 6.23
N GLY A 63 -20.79 -6.97 6.20
CA GLY A 63 -20.55 -6.08 7.34
C GLY A 63 -19.60 -6.64 8.40
N GLN A 64 -18.91 -7.74 8.10
CA GLN A 64 -17.97 -8.39 9.01
C GLN A 64 -16.54 -7.93 8.73
N ASN A 65 -15.69 -8.02 9.76
CA ASN A 65 -14.25 -7.75 9.65
C ASN A 65 -13.89 -6.40 8.97
N LEU A 66 -14.66 -5.34 9.21
CA LEU A 66 -14.45 -4.03 8.56
C LEU A 66 -13.10 -3.40 8.88
N PHE A 67 -12.47 -3.75 10.01
CA PHE A 67 -11.11 -3.29 10.31
C PHE A 67 -10.08 -3.81 9.29
N ALA A 68 -10.36 -4.95 8.64
CA ALA A 68 -9.50 -5.49 7.60
C ALA A 68 -9.39 -4.57 6.38
N LEU A 69 -10.33 -3.64 6.17
CA LEU A 69 -10.21 -2.60 5.14
C LEU A 69 -8.95 -1.74 5.34
N PHE A 70 -8.56 -1.50 6.58
CA PHE A 70 -7.39 -0.69 6.91
C PHE A 70 -6.14 -1.56 7.11
N THR A 71 -6.25 -2.71 7.78
CA THR A 71 -5.06 -3.54 8.06
C THR A 71 -4.55 -4.26 6.83
N SER A 72 -5.43 -4.58 5.86
CA SER A 72 -5.03 -5.20 4.60
C SER A 72 -4.18 -4.29 3.72
N LEU A 73 -4.16 -2.97 3.96
CA LEU A 73 -3.24 -2.03 3.31
C LEU A 73 -1.77 -2.36 3.58
N PHE A 74 -1.47 -3.07 4.66
CA PHE A 74 -0.12 -3.40 5.08
C PHE A 74 0.25 -4.88 4.91
N ALA A 75 -0.73 -5.76 4.72
CA ALA A 75 -0.52 -7.21 4.55
C ALA A 75 -0.15 -7.54 3.11
N HIS A 76 0.84 -8.41 2.88
CA HIS A 76 1.36 -8.68 1.54
C HIS A 76 1.40 -10.19 1.24
N GLY A 77 0.61 -10.64 0.28
CA GLY A 77 0.55 -12.05 -0.11
C GLY A 77 1.74 -12.55 -0.94
N SER A 78 2.60 -11.66 -1.45
CA SER A 78 3.73 -12.04 -2.30
C SER A 78 4.90 -11.05 -2.26
N LEU A 79 6.09 -11.56 -2.60
CA LEU A 79 7.31 -10.75 -2.71
C LEU A 79 7.23 -9.70 -3.82
N THR A 80 6.56 -10.00 -4.93
CA THR A 80 6.37 -9.05 -6.03
C THR A 80 5.55 -7.84 -5.58
N HIS A 81 4.51 -8.06 -4.77
CA HIS A 81 3.65 -6.98 -4.30
C HIS A 81 4.38 -6.00 -3.39
N ILE A 82 5.12 -6.49 -2.40
CA ILE A 82 5.89 -5.60 -1.52
C ILE A 82 6.95 -4.82 -2.29
N ARG A 83 7.64 -5.44 -3.25
CA ARG A 83 8.65 -4.75 -4.07
C ARG A 83 8.04 -3.60 -4.87
N LEU A 84 6.87 -3.81 -5.47
CA LEU A 84 6.17 -2.78 -6.22
C LEU A 84 5.62 -1.67 -5.31
N ASN A 85 5.10 -2.00 -4.12
CA ASN A 85 4.64 -1.02 -3.14
C ASN A 85 5.81 -0.15 -2.63
N MET A 86 6.97 -0.75 -2.36
CA MET A 86 8.16 0.00 -1.94
C MET A 86 8.68 0.89 -3.06
N LEU A 87 8.76 0.36 -4.30
CA LEU A 87 9.16 1.16 -5.46
C LEU A 87 8.24 2.36 -5.65
N TYR A 88 6.93 2.15 -5.50
CA TYR A 88 5.93 3.21 -5.58
C TYR A 88 6.15 4.28 -4.49
N LEU A 89 6.28 3.87 -3.23
CA LEU A 89 6.53 4.78 -2.12
C LEU A 89 7.82 5.59 -2.32
N PHE A 90 8.90 4.97 -2.80
CA PHE A 90 10.16 5.67 -3.07
C PHE A 90 10.10 6.60 -4.28
N ALA A 91 9.42 6.20 -5.35
CA ALA A 91 9.34 7.00 -6.58
C ALA A 91 8.41 8.21 -6.43
N PHE A 92 7.30 8.06 -5.71
CA PHE A 92 6.25 9.08 -5.66
C PHE A 92 6.07 9.72 -4.28
N GLY A 93 6.47 9.07 -3.19
CA GLY A 93 6.20 9.54 -1.82
C GLY A 93 6.78 10.93 -1.52
N ASP A 94 7.98 11.23 -2.02
CA ASP A 94 8.62 12.53 -1.85
C ASP A 94 7.84 13.62 -2.62
N ASN A 95 7.47 13.33 -3.87
CA ASN A 95 6.65 14.23 -4.68
C ASN A 95 5.29 14.50 -4.01
N MET A 96 4.63 13.47 -3.47
CA MET A 96 3.35 13.63 -2.76
C MET A 96 3.50 14.52 -1.53
N LYS A 97 4.56 14.32 -0.74
CA LYS A 97 4.87 15.14 0.44
C LYS A 97 5.08 16.59 0.05
N ASP A 98 5.82 16.85 -1.03
CA ASP A 98 6.19 18.21 -1.43
C ASP A 98 4.98 19.00 -1.94
N HIS A 99 4.03 18.34 -2.59
CA HIS A 99 2.81 18.99 -3.09
C HIS A 99 1.70 19.11 -2.03
N LEU A 100 1.51 18.09 -1.18
CA LEU A 100 0.35 18.01 -0.27
C LEU A 100 0.72 18.31 1.19
N GLY A 101 1.99 18.16 1.56
CA GLY A 101 2.47 18.17 2.94
C GLY A 101 2.29 16.82 3.65
N ARG A 102 2.92 16.70 4.82
CA ARG A 102 3.08 15.44 5.58
C ARG A 102 1.76 14.69 5.83
N TRP A 103 0.78 15.34 6.44
CA TRP A 103 -0.47 14.69 6.85
C TRP A 103 -1.40 14.37 5.68
N ARG A 104 -1.46 15.26 4.68
CA ARG A 104 -2.29 15.06 3.50
C ARG A 104 -1.74 13.96 2.60
N SER A 105 -0.42 13.82 2.51
CA SER A 105 0.23 12.69 1.82
C SER A 105 -0.15 11.34 2.46
N LEU A 106 -0.14 11.24 3.79
CA LEU A 106 -0.56 10.02 4.50
C LEU A 106 -2.06 9.71 4.26
N LEU A 107 -2.91 10.73 4.36
CA LEU A 107 -4.35 10.58 4.09
C LEU A 107 -4.60 10.14 2.65
N PHE A 108 -3.91 10.76 1.69
CA PHE A 108 -4.00 10.39 0.28
C PHE A 108 -3.62 8.93 0.07
N TYR A 109 -2.48 8.49 0.61
CA TYR A 109 -2.02 7.09 0.51
C TYR A 109 -3.08 6.12 1.05
N THR A 110 -3.64 6.43 2.21
CA THR A 110 -4.66 5.60 2.87
C THR A 110 -5.94 5.55 2.04
N LEU A 111 -6.45 6.71 1.58
CA LEU A 111 -7.66 6.77 0.78
C LEU A 111 -7.50 6.08 -0.57
N ALA A 112 -6.38 6.28 -1.26
CA ALA A 112 -6.10 5.61 -2.52
C ALA A 112 -6.08 4.08 -2.36
N GLY A 113 -5.48 3.58 -1.27
CA GLY A 113 -5.51 2.16 -0.94
C GLY A 113 -6.94 1.65 -0.64
N LEU A 114 -7.72 2.40 0.12
CA LEU A 114 -9.12 2.06 0.41
C LEU A 114 -9.97 2.04 -0.87
N PHE A 115 -9.80 3.00 -1.77
CA PHE A 115 -10.54 3.00 -3.05
C PHE A 115 -10.18 1.79 -3.91
N ALA A 116 -8.92 1.39 -3.97
CA ALA A 116 -8.51 0.16 -4.64
C ALA A 116 -9.18 -1.08 -4.03
N ILE A 117 -9.15 -1.21 -2.70
CA ILE A 117 -9.81 -2.30 -1.97
C ILE A 117 -11.32 -2.33 -2.26
N LEU A 118 -12.00 -1.19 -2.21
CA LEU A 118 -13.43 -1.09 -2.47
C LEU A 118 -13.78 -1.39 -3.93
N GLY A 119 -12.98 -0.92 -4.88
CA GLY A 119 -13.12 -1.25 -6.31
C GLY A 119 -13.02 -2.76 -6.52
N GLN A 120 -12.05 -3.39 -5.87
CA GLN A 120 -11.91 -4.83 -5.91
C GLN A 120 -13.12 -5.58 -5.32
N ILE A 121 -13.64 -5.14 -4.18
CA ILE A 121 -14.87 -5.71 -3.60
C ILE A 121 -16.04 -5.55 -4.56
N ALA A 122 -16.15 -4.40 -5.23
CA ALA A 122 -17.22 -4.15 -6.19
C ALA A 122 -17.16 -5.09 -7.41
N VAL A 123 -15.96 -5.48 -7.86
CA VAL A 123 -15.79 -6.43 -8.97
C VAL A 123 -16.20 -7.85 -8.58
N ASN A 124 -15.88 -8.30 -7.37
CA ASN A 124 -16.25 -9.65 -6.91
C ASN A 124 -16.61 -9.69 -5.41
N PRO A 125 -17.81 -9.22 -5.04
CA PRO A 125 -18.23 -9.09 -3.64
C PRO A 125 -18.47 -10.44 -2.96
N GLY A 126 -18.75 -11.49 -3.73
CA GLY A 126 -18.99 -12.84 -3.21
C GLY A 126 -17.74 -13.66 -2.91
N SER A 127 -16.54 -13.15 -3.20
CA SER A 127 -15.30 -13.91 -3.04
C SER A 127 -15.04 -14.26 -1.57
N SER A 128 -14.90 -15.55 -1.28
CA SER A 128 -14.48 -16.10 0.02
C SER A 128 -12.96 -16.22 0.17
N ASN A 129 -12.21 -15.95 -0.90
CA ASN A 129 -10.75 -15.94 -0.84
C ASN A 129 -10.29 -14.64 -0.15
N PRO A 130 -9.47 -14.75 0.92
CA PRO A 130 -8.84 -13.58 1.52
C PRO A 130 -7.92 -12.91 0.49
N ASN A 131 -8.21 -11.67 0.16
CA ASN A 131 -7.35 -10.83 -0.65
C ASN A 131 -6.32 -10.19 0.28
N VAL A 132 -5.11 -10.71 0.23
CA VAL A 132 -3.94 -10.08 0.85
C VAL A 132 -3.35 -9.12 -0.18
N ALA A 133 -3.86 -7.88 -0.17
CA ALA A 133 -3.54 -6.77 -1.08
C ALA A 133 -3.29 -7.19 -2.53
N LEU A 134 -4.35 -7.19 -3.37
CA LEU A 134 -4.19 -7.31 -4.81
C LEU A 134 -3.62 -6.00 -5.40
N ALA A 135 -2.84 -6.14 -6.48
CA ALA A 135 -1.86 -5.18 -7.01
C ALA A 135 -2.43 -3.85 -7.58
N GLU A 136 -3.55 -3.34 -7.07
CA GLU A 136 -4.27 -2.22 -7.69
C GLU A 136 -3.81 -0.84 -7.23
N GLN A 137 -3.08 -0.73 -6.10
CA GLN A 137 -2.61 0.57 -5.62
C GLN A 137 -1.68 1.25 -6.66
N SER A 138 -0.88 0.51 -7.44
CA SER A 138 -0.06 1.12 -8.50
C SER A 138 -0.84 1.60 -9.72
N GLN A 139 -1.99 0.99 -10.06
CA GLN A 139 -2.79 1.39 -11.23
C GLN A 139 -3.63 2.64 -10.94
N ALA A 140 -4.21 2.75 -9.73
CA ALA A 140 -4.98 3.93 -9.32
C ALA A 140 -4.16 5.22 -9.37
N PHE A 141 -2.86 5.14 -9.08
CA PHE A 141 -1.95 6.28 -9.15
C PHE A 141 -1.47 6.61 -10.56
N SER A 142 -1.27 5.61 -11.43
CA SER A 142 -0.99 5.87 -12.85
C SER A 142 -2.16 6.52 -13.59
N ALA A 143 -3.38 6.45 -13.05
CA ALA A 143 -4.56 7.13 -13.57
C ALA A 143 -4.77 8.53 -12.96
N ALA A 144 -4.01 8.89 -11.92
CA ALA A 144 -4.18 10.13 -11.16
C ALA A 144 -3.05 11.16 -11.40
N ILE A 145 -2.09 10.85 -12.27
CA ILE A 145 -1.00 11.72 -12.75
C ILE A 145 -1.04 11.69 -14.28
#